data_AF-X8DQU3-F1
#
_entry.id   AF-X8DQU3-F1
#
_cell.length_a   1.000
_cell.length_b   1.000
_cell.length_c   1.000
_cell.angle_alpha   90.00
_cell.angle_beta   90.00
_cell.angle_gamma   90.00
#
_symmetry.space_group_name_H-M   'P 1'
#
loop_
_entity.id
_entity.type
_entity.pdbx_description
1 polymer ?
#
loop_
_entity_poly.entity_id
_entity_poly.type
_entity_poly.pdbx_seq_one_letter_code
_entity_poly.pdbx_strand_id
1 'polypeptide(L)'
;MSKRDLEGGVGRVLTRWDVNYKSVKCDGDLPAKVGKEQTCWAYMDDGSNLKMVGVTTKVDGDDIRYDVEVDGKAAQRLHRTAPA
;
A
#
# COMPACT_ATOMS: atom_id res chain seq x y z
N MET A 1 0.58 10.65 -8.91
CA MET A 1 1.82 10.32 -8.16
C MET A 1 2.53 9.23 -8.93
N SER A 2 3.84 9.35 -9.13
CA SER A 2 4.58 8.33 -9.88
C SER A 2 4.57 6.99 -9.15
N LYS A 3 4.63 5.89 -9.90
CA LYS A 3 4.72 4.52 -9.37
C LYS A 3 5.82 4.39 -8.33
N ARG A 4 7.00 4.98 -8.59
CA ARG A 4 8.15 4.88 -7.69
C ARG A 4 7.90 5.60 -6.37
N ASP A 5 7.25 6.77 -6.41
CA ASP A 5 6.89 7.51 -5.20
C ASP A 5 5.80 6.79 -4.41
N LEU A 6 4.83 6.20 -5.12
CA LEU A 6 3.76 5.41 -4.53
C LEU A 6 4.31 4.15 -3.84
N GLU A 7 5.19 3.38 -4.51
CA GLU A 7 5.85 2.19 -3.94
C GLU A 7 6.63 2.55 -2.67
N GLY A 8 7.38 3.66 -2.69
CA GLY A 8 8.11 4.14 -1.51
C GLY A 8 7.18 4.61 -0.39
N GLY A 9 6.06 5.25 -0.73
CA GLY A 9 5.08 5.70 0.25
C GLY A 9 4.32 4.56 0.93
N VAL A 10 3.88 3.57 0.15
CA VAL A 10 3.27 2.34 0.67
C VAL A 10 4.24 1.57 1.56
N GLY A 11 5.52 1.47 1.18
CA GLY A 11 6.56 0.88 2.04
C GLY A 11 6.68 1.57 3.39
N ARG A 12 6.67 2.91 3.42
CA ARG A 12 6.67 3.68 4.67
C ARG A 12 5.45 3.39 5.56
N VAL A 13 4.27 3.18 4.96
CA VAL A 13 3.06 2.80 5.71
C VAL A 13 3.22 1.42 6.33
N LEU A 14 3.72 0.43 5.57
CA LEU A 14 3.97 -0.91 6.08
C LEU A 14 4.98 -0.92 7.23
N THR A 15 6.08 -0.16 7.12
CA THR A 15 7.04 0.00 8.23
C THR A 15 6.37 0.59 9.47
N ARG A 16 5.47 1.57 9.31
CA ARG A 16 4.72 2.16 10.44
C ARG A 16 3.77 1.16 11.12
N TRP A 17 3.30 0.17 10.37
CA TRP A 17 2.46 -0.92 10.88
C TRP A 17 3.27 -2.12 11.39
N ASP A 18 4.60 -2.00 11.48
CA ASP A 18 5.51 -3.08 11.89
C ASP A 18 5.41 -4.34 11.00
N VAL A 19 5.06 -4.13 9.73
CA VAL A 19 4.97 -5.22 8.75
C VAL A 19 6.34 -5.42 8.10
N ASN A 20 6.95 -6.59 8.31
CA ASN A 20 8.19 -6.94 7.63
C ASN A 20 7.92 -7.30 6.16
N TYR A 21 8.46 -6.50 5.23
CA TYR A 21 8.32 -6.68 3.79
C TYR A 21 9.68 -6.58 3.11
N LYS A 22 9.87 -7.34 2.04
CA LYS A 22 11.08 -7.33 1.22
C LYS A 22 11.03 -6.27 0.12
N SER A 23 9.90 -6.17 -0.56
CA SER A 23 9.71 -5.19 -1.63
C SER A 23 8.24 -4.84 -1.85
N VAL A 24 7.98 -3.64 -2.36
CA VAL A 24 6.66 -3.20 -2.81
C VAL A 24 6.69 -2.99 -4.32
N LYS A 25 5.65 -3.46 -5.01
CA LYS A 25 5.42 -3.23 -6.44
C LYS A 25 4.01 -2.73 -6.69
N CYS A 26 3.86 -1.63 -7.41
CA CYS A 26 2.56 -1.14 -7.86
C CYS A 26 2.36 -1.40 -9.35
N ASP A 27 1.12 -1.66 -9.78
CA ASP A 27 0.86 -1.95 -11.21
C ASP A 27 1.11 -0.72 -12.09
N GLY A 28 0.97 0.49 -11.53
CA GLY A 28 1.21 1.74 -12.22
C GLY A 28 1.25 2.96 -11.30
N ASP A 29 1.14 4.13 -11.93
CA ASP A 29 1.05 5.41 -11.25
C ASP A 29 -0.32 5.57 -10.56
N LEU A 30 -0.36 6.24 -9.42
CA LEU A 30 -1.63 6.61 -8.79
C LEU A 30 -2.19 7.86 -9.47
N PRO A 31 -3.39 7.80 -10.09
CA PRO A 31 -3.97 8.96 -10.74
C PRO A 31 -4.21 10.10 -9.75
N ALA A 32 -3.88 11.33 -10.17
CA ALA A 32 -4.17 12.57 -9.44
C ALA A 32 -5.65 12.94 -9.52
N LYS A 33 -6.52 12.01 -9.11
CA LYS A 33 -7.97 12.17 -9.15
C LYS A 33 -8.59 11.46 -7.96
N VAL A 34 -9.41 12.19 -7.20
CA VAL A 34 -10.13 11.66 -6.04
C VAL A 34 -10.97 10.44 -6.45
N GLY A 35 -10.95 9.40 -5.61
CA GLY A 35 -11.67 8.14 -5.83
C GLY A 35 -11.04 7.23 -6.88
N LYS A 36 -9.82 7.53 -7.34
CA LYS A 36 -9.04 6.58 -8.15
C LYS A 36 -8.18 5.72 -7.26
N GLU A 37 -8.12 4.46 -7.62
CA GLU A 37 -7.43 3.42 -6.89
C GLU A 37 -6.25 2.90 -7.71
N GLN A 38 -5.20 2.48 -7.01
CA GLN A 38 -4.06 1.80 -7.61
C GLN A 38 -3.72 0.58 -6.77
N THR A 39 -3.57 -0.58 -7.42
CA THR A 39 -3.17 -1.80 -6.73
C THR A 39 -1.65 -1.85 -6.57
N CYS A 40 -1.22 -2.23 -5.37
CA CYS A 40 0.16 -2.48 -4.99
C CYS A 40 0.28 -3.81 -4.26
N TRP A 41 1.44 -4.45 -4.36
CA TRP A 41 1.76 -5.74 -3.76
C TRP A 41 3.00 -5.59 -2.90
N ALA A 42 2.91 -6.01 -1.65
CA ALA A 42 4.08 -6.22 -0.80
C ALA A 42 4.46 -7.69 -0.85
N TYR A 43 5.73 -7.96 -1.13
CA TYR A 43 6.31 -9.29 -1.10
C TYR A 43 7.07 -9.44 0.20
N MET A 44 6.75 -10.50 0.94
CA MET A 44 7.30 -10.78 2.26
C MET A 44 8.53 -11.68 2.16
N ASP A 45 9.27 -11.78 3.26
CA ASP A 45 10.44 -12.68 3.34
C ASP A 45 10.05 -14.16 3.36
N ASP A 46 8.85 -14.49 3.85
CA ASP A 46 8.31 -15.85 3.86
C ASP A 46 7.78 -16.31 2.47
N GLY A 47 7.95 -15.47 1.44
CA GLY A 47 7.48 -15.73 0.08
C GLY A 47 5.99 -15.43 -0.16
N SER A 48 5.25 -15.03 0.88
CA SER A 48 3.87 -14.58 0.74
C SER A 48 3.78 -13.17 0.16
N ASN A 49 2.58 -12.79 -0.27
CA ASN A 49 2.29 -11.44 -0.73
C ASN A 49 1.04 -10.85 -0.07
N LEU A 50 1.08 -9.55 0.17
CA LEU A 50 -0.06 -8.74 0.59
C LEU A 50 -0.50 -7.88 -0.56
N LYS A 51 -1.78 -7.99 -0.91
CA LYS A 51 -2.44 -7.05 -1.83
C LYS A 51 -2.86 -5.82 -1.05
N MET A 52 -2.49 -4.65 -1.56
CA MET A 52 -2.85 -3.34 -1.04
C MET A 52 -3.46 -2.50 -2.16
N VAL A 53 -4.35 -1.59 -1.78
CA VAL A 53 -4.98 -0.64 -2.69
C VAL A 53 -4.71 0.76 -2.15
N GLY A 54 -4.04 1.58 -2.94
CA GLY A 54 -3.89 3.01 -2.65
C GLY A 54 -5.09 3.75 -3.22
N VAL A 55 -5.88 4.39 -2.37
CA VAL A 55 -7.06 5.17 -2.76
C VAL A 55 -6.72 6.65 -2.70
N THR A 56 -6.75 7.37 -3.82
CA THR A 56 -6.59 8.83 -3.82
C THR A 56 -7.78 9.47 -3.13
N THR A 57 -7.57 10.02 -1.93
CA THR A 57 -8.62 10.66 -1.14
C THR A 57 -8.63 12.17 -1.28
N LYS A 58 -7.50 12.79 -1.64
CA LYS A 58 -7.43 14.23 -1.88
C LYS A 58 -6.42 14.61 -2.96
N VAL A 59 -6.74 15.65 -3.72
CA VAL A 59 -5.83 16.28 -4.68
C VAL A 59 -5.89 17.79 -4.44
N ASP A 60 -4.80 18.36 -3.94
CA ASP A 60 -4.61 19.79 -3.70
C ASP A 60 -3.50 20.32 -4.62
N GLY A 61 -3.85 20.72 -5.85
CA GLY A 61 -2.84 21.09 -6.84
C GLY A 61 -1.94 19.91 -7.19
N ASP A 62 -0.64 20.03 -6.92
CA ASP A 62 0.35 18.96 -7.12
C ASP A 62 0.44 17.98 -5.92
N ASP A 63 -0.19 18.31 -4.79
CA ASP A 63 -0.24 17.46 -3.60
C ASP A 63 -1.35 16.42 -3.71
N ILE A 64 -0.96 15.14 -3.78
CA ILE A 64 -1.90 14.01 -3.80
C ILE A 64 -1.84 13.32 -2.45
N ARG A 65 -2.96 13.31 -1.73
CA ARG A 65 -3.14 12.51 -0.51
C ARG A 65 -3.92 11.25 -0.85
N TYR A 66 -3.47 10.16 -0.28
CA TYR A 66 -4.05 8.84 -0.49
C TYR A 66 -4.02 8.06 0.81
N ASP A 67 -4.97 7.15 0.93
CA ASP A 67 -5.01 6.15 1.99
C ASP A 67 -4.57 4.81 1.42
N VAL A 68 -3.91 4.00 2.25
CA VAL A 68 -3.49 2.65 1.88
C VAL A 68 -4.41 1.69 2.61
N GLU A 69 -5.18 0.93 1.84
CA GLU A 69 -6.03 -0.13 2.37
C GLU A 69 -5.41 -1.49 2.06
N VAL A 70 -5.33 -2.35 3.06
CA VAL A 70 -4.92 -3.75 2.86
C VAL A 70 -6.17 -4.54 2.50
N ASP A 71 -6.11 -5.35 1.45
CA ASP A 71 -7.23 -6.22 1.09
C ASP A 71 -7.65 -7.06 2.31
N GLY A 72 -8.95 -7.15 2.58
CA GLY A 72 -9.47 -7.75 3.83
C GLY A 72 -9.00 -9.19 4.10
N LYS A 73 -8.64 -9.96 3.05
CA LYS A 73 -8.04 -11.30 3.23
C LYS A 73 -6.57 -11.21 3.70
N ALA A 74 -5.85 -10.20 3.26
CA ALA A 74 -4.49 -9.91 3.67
C ALA A 74 -4.43 -9.26 5.08
N ALA A 75 -5.39 -8.39 5.41
CA ALA A 75 -5.54 -7.83 6.76
C ALA A 75 -5.86 -8.90 7.82
N GLN A 76 -6.70 -9.91 7.47
CA GLN A 76 -6.93 -11.07 8.35
C GLN A 76 -5.68 -11.92 8.58
N ARG A 77 -4.79 -12.02 7.58
CA ARG A 77 -3.50 -12.71 7.76
C ARG A 77 -2.59 -11.96 8.72
N LEU A 78 -2.48 -10.64 8.58
CA LEU A 78 -1.68 -9.80 9.47
C LEU A 78 -2.18 -9.86 10.93
N HIS A 79 -3.50 -9.77 11.16
CA HIS A 79 -4.07 -9.89 12.50
C HIS A 79 -3.89 -11.27 13.14
N ARG A 80 -3.77 -12.35 12.36
CA ARG A 80 -3.60 -13.71 12.89
C ARG A 80 -2.18 -13.97 13.43
N THR A 81 -1.20 -13.19 12.98
CA THR A 81 0.22 -13.33 13.36
C THR A 81 0.67 -12.39 14.48
N ALA A 82 -0.17 -11.47 14.94
CA ALA A 82 0.14 -10.64 16.11
C ALA A 82 -0.04 -11.46 17.40
N PRO A 83 0.96 -11.56 18.29
CA PRO A 83 0.77 -12.16 19.61
C PRO A 83 -0.16 -11.26 20.44
N ALA A 84 -1.04 -11.90 21.20
CA ALA A 84 -1.95 -11.25 22.15
C ALA A 84 -1.19 -10.58 23.31
#